data_AF-A0A1T4ZBL9-F1
#
_entry.id   AF-A0A1T4ZBL9-F1
#
_cell.length_a   1.000
_cell.length_b   1.000
_cell.length_c   1.000
_cell.angle_alpha   90.00
_cell.angle_beta   90.00
_cell.angle_gamma   90.00
#
_symmetry.space_group_name_H-M   'P 1'
#
loop_
_entity.id
_entity.type
_entity.pdbx_description
1 polymer ?
#
loop_
_entity_poly.entity_id
_entity_poly.type
_entity_poly.pdbx_seq_one_letter_code
_entity_poly.pdbx_strand_id
1 'polypeptide(L)'
;MTSPRNSSQQQQPENHRALSSSYYTLLGVHPSATPIEIRRAYRELSKLYHPDTTTLSKAIATAKFQKLNEAYATLCNPDRRQSYDQKIGYSRYHLIQVPTDLNQPYSKNNRSHSSSAYLDPTDRPLSSGEVFSLFLMGLTFIGCILLAIFISLTRY
;
A
#
# COMPACT_ATOMS: atom_id res chain seq x y z
N MET A 1 56.24 4.25 -10.71
CA MET A 1 55.58 5.36 -9.98
C MET A 1 54.32 5.71 -10.75
N THR A 2 53.09 5.75 -10.27
CA THR A 2 52.40 5.44 -9.01
C THR A 2 50.92 5.62 -9.38
N SER A 3 50.08 4.64 -9.03
CA SER A 3 48.61 4.68 -8.84
C SER A 3 47.70 5.53 -9.77
N PRO A 4 46.65 4.91 -10.31
CA PRO A 4 45.31 5.48 -10.20
C PRO A 4 44.69 5.13 -8.84
N ARG A 5 44.35 6.21 -8.14
CA ARG A 5 43.72 6.30 -6.82
C ARG A 5 42.24 5.92 -6.90
N ASN A 6 41.95 4.76 -6.32
CA ASN A 6 40.90 4.48 -5.34
C ASN A 6 39.45 4.99 -5.52
N SER A 7 38.55 4.03 -5.33
CA SER A 7 37.29 4.11 -4.55
C SER A 7 36.16 5.01 -5.04
N SER A 8 35.37 4.46 -5.96
CA SER A 8 33.90 4.62 -5.97
C SER A 8 33.22 3.26 -6.08
N GLN A 9 33.70 2.27 -5.33
CA GLN A 9 32.88 1.10 -5.02
C GLN A 9 31.80 1.57 -4.04
N GLN A 10 30.70 2.11 -4.58
CA GLN A 10 29.45 2.22 -3.86
C GLN A 10 29.06 0.80 -3.46
N GLN A 11 29.36 0.45 -2.20
CA GLN A 11 28.90 -0.76 -1.54
C GLN A 11 27.38 -0.73 -1.51
N GLN A 12 26.76 -1.28 -2.54
CA GLN A 12 25.37 -1.72 -2.49
C GLN A 12 25.33 -2.88 -1.50
N PRO A 13 24.55 -2.80 -0.41
CA PRO A 13 24.63 -3.78 0.65
C PRO A 13 24.21 -5.16 0.14
N GLU A 14 24.88 -6.19 0.64
CA GLU A 14 24.69 -7.65 0.46
C GLU A 14 23.25 -8.16 0.76
N ASN A 15 22.27 -7.26 0.94
CA ASN A 15 20.89 -7.54 1.34
C ASN A 15 19.97 -8.05 0.20
N HIS A 16 20.45 -8.06 -1.04
CA HIS A 16 19.65 -8.46 -2.20
C HIS A 16 19.27 -9.96 -2.18
N ARG A 17 20.07 -10.81 -1.53
CA ARG A 17 19.78 -12.27 -1.44
C ARG A 17 18.66 -12.62 -0.46
N ALA A 18 18.43 -11.82 0.58
CA ALA A 18 17.33 -12.06 1.53
C ALA A 18 15.96 -11.63 0.96
N LEU A 19 15.96 -10.65 0.05
CA LEU A 19 14.74 -10.11 -0.58
C LEU A 19 14.23 -10.97 -1.75
N SER A 20 15.10 -11.75 -2.41
CA SER A 20 14.70 -12.55 -3.59
C SER A 20 13.62 -13.60 -3.28
N SER A 21 13.49 -14.02 -2.01
CA SER A 21 12.44 -14.93 -1.52
C SER A 21 11.52 -14.30 -0.47
N SER A 22 11.41 -12.97 -0.45
CA SER A 22 10.59 -12.25 0.52
C SER A 22 9.11 -12.14 0.10
N TYR A 23 8.22 -11.95 1.08
CA TYR A 23 6.81 -11.63 0.88
C TYR A 23 6.61 -10.35 0.06
N TYR A 24 7.55 -9.41 0.12
CA TYR A 24 7.56 -8.20 -0.72
C TYR A 24 7.69 -8.55 -2.20
N THR A 25 8.63 -9.42 -2.55
CA THR A 25 8.85 -9.89 -3.93
C THR A 25 7.68 -10.73 -4.42
N LEU A 26 7.05 -11.51 -3.53
CA LEU A 26 5.85 -12.29 -3.87
C LEU A 26 4.66 -11.40 -4.25
N LEU A 27 4.48 -10.28 -3.55
CA LEU A 27 3.48 -9.27 -3.89
C LEU A 27 3.94 -8.31 -5.02
N GLY A 28 5.21 -8.38 -5.44
CA GLY A 28 5.78 -7.45 -6.42
C GLY A 28 5.89 -6.01 -5.92
N VAL A 29 6.02 -5.81 -4.61
CA VAL A 29 6.10 -4.49 -3.98
C VAL A 29 7.47 -4.27 -3.32
N HIS A 30 7.88 -3.00 -3.20
CA HIS A 30 9.11 -2.65 -2.50
C HIS A 30 8.94 -2.80 -0.97
N PRO A 31 9.99 -3.13 -0.18
CA PRO A 31 9.88 -3.20 1.28
C PRO A 31 9.49 -1.87 1.95
N SER A 32 9.68 -0.74 1.28
CA SER A 32 9.17 0.57 1.74
C SER A 32 7.69 0.78 1.44
N ALA A 33 7.02 -0.15 0.76
CA ALA A 33 5.65 0.02 0.28
C ALA A 33 4.68 0.32 1.42
N THR A 34 3.69 1.17 1.11
CA THR A 34 2.65 1.56 2.05
C THR A 34 1.65 0.40 2.25
N PRO A 35 0.88 0.38 3.35
CA PRO A 35 -0.17 -0.61 3.55
C PRO A 35 -1.20 -0.64 2.41
N ILE A 36 -1.43 0.51 1.77
CA ILE A 36 -2.35 0.67 0.63
C ILE A 36 -1.79 -0.04 -0.59
N GLU A 37 -0.51 0.17 -0.91
CA GLU A 37 0.16 -0.50 -2.04
C GLU A 37 0.18 -2.01 -1.87
N ILE A 38 0.45 -2.50 -0.65
CA ILE A 38 0.38 -3.92 -0.30
C ILE A 38 -1.03 -4.48 -0.55
N ARG A 39 -2.07 -3.77 -0.11
CA ARG A 39 -3.47 -4.17 -0.32
C ARG A 39 -3.87 -4.15 -1.80
N ARG A 40 -3.41 -3.14 -2.55
CA ARG A 40 -3.67 -3.03 -3.99
C ARG A 40 -3.02 -4.18 -4.74
N ALA A 41 -1.74 -4.44 -4.50
CA ALA A 41 -1.00 -5.54 -5.12
C ALA A 41 -1.65 -6.90 -4.82
N TYR A 42 -2.05 -7.13 -3.58
CA TYR A 42 -2.79 -8.34 -3.19
C TYR A 42 -4.08 -8.49 -4.00
N ARG A 43 -4.92 -7.45 -4.09
CA ARG A 43 -6.20 -7.51 -4.84
C ARG A 43 -6.00 -7.87 -6.32
N GLU A 44 -4.99 -7.30 -6.96
CA GLU A 44 -4.71 -7.58 -8.38
C GLU A 44 -4.18 -9.00 -8.58
N LEU A 45 -3.27 -9.46 -7.71
CA LEU A 45 -2.74 -10.82 -7.77
C LEU A 45 -3.79 -11.88 -7.39
N SER A 46 -4.70 -11.58 -6.46
CA SER A 46 -5.79 -12.48 -6.08
C SER A 46 -6.72 -12.75 -7.25
N LYS A 47 -7.07 -11.73 -8.05
CA LYS A 47 -7.86 -11.92 -9.27
C LYS A 47 -7.13 -12.79 -10.30
N LEU A 48 -5.81 -12.63 -10.39
CA LEU A 48 -4.96 -13.36 -11.35
C LEU A 48 -4.69 -14.81 -10.95
N TYR A 49 -4.77 -15.17 -9.67
CA TYR A 49 -4.48 -16.51 -9.17
C TYR A 49 -5.66 -17.22 -8.50
N HIS A 50 -6.88 -16.66 -8.58
CA HIS A 50 -8.05 -17.32 -8.02
C HIS A 50 -8.32 -18.65 -8.75
N PRO A 51 -8.53 -19.76 -8.02
CA PRO A 51 -8.69 -21.08 -8.64
C PRO A 51 -9.92 -21.18 -9.56
N ASP A 52 -10.90 -20.30 -9.39
CA ASP A 52 -12.15 -20.32 -10.16
C ASP A 52 -12.15 -19.40 -11.40
N THR A 53 -11.24 -18.42 -11.49
CA THR A 53 -11.24 -17.43 -12.60
C THR A 53 -10.05 -17.57 -13.53
N THR A 54 -9.14 -18.50 -13.26
CA THR A 54 -7.86 -18.58 -13.96
C THR A 54 -7.80 -19.79 -14.88
N THR A 55 -7.04 -19.67 -15.96
CA THR A 55 -6.76 -20.76 -16.91
C THR A 55 -5.63 -21.68 -16.43
N LEU A 56 -5.02 -21.37 -15.29
CA LEU A 56 -3.97 -22.18 -14.68
C LEU A 56 -4.56 -23.46 -14.08
N SER A 57 -3.73 -24.51 -13.99
CA SER A 57 -4.13 -25.71 -13.25
C SER A 57 -4.50 -25.35 -11.81
N LYS A 58 -5.63 -25.88 -11.33
CA LYS A 58 -6.19 -25.61 -9.99
C LYS A 58 -5.15 -25.80 -8.89
N ALA A 59 -4.28 -26.81 -9.01
CA ALA A 59 -3.21 -27.06 -8.05
C ALA A 59 -2.19 -25.91 -7.99
N ILE A 60 -1.78 -25.37 -9.15
CA ILE A 60 -0.81 -24.28 -9.24
C ILE A 60 -1.43 -22.96 -8.77
N ALA A 61 -2.67 -22.67 -9.19
CA ALA A 61 -3.41 -21.49 -8.76
C ALA A 61 -3.59 -21.48 -7.24
N THR A 62 -4.05 -22.59 -6.66
CA THR A 62 -4.21 -22.74 -5.20
C THR A 62 -2.91 -22.54 -4.45
N ALA A 63 -1.82 -23.16 -4.90
CA ALA A 63 -0.51 -23.02 -4.26
C ALA A 63 0.02 -21.57 -4.30
N LYS A 64 -0.14 -20.87 -5.44
CA LYS A 64 0.25 -19.46 -5.56
C LYS A 64 -0.63 -18.55 -4.70
N PHE A 65 -1.94 -18.80 -4.72
CA PHE A 65 -2.91 -18.04 -3.93
C PHE A 65 -2.68 -18.21 -2.42
N GLN A 66 -2.32 -19.41 -1.98
CA GLN A 66 -1.99 -19.65 -0.57
C GLN A 66 -0.76 -18.85 -0.14
N LYS A 67 0.33 -18.86 -0.92
CA LYS A 67 1.52 -18.06 -0.62
C LYS A 67 1.22 -16.55 -0.65
N LEU A 68 0.34 -16.12 -1.55
CA LEU A 68 -0.13 -14.73 -1.62
C LEU A 68 -0.88 -14.33 -0.35
N ASN A 69 -1.75 -15.20 0.16
CA ASN A 69 -2.49 -14.97 1.40
C ASN A 69 -1.56 -14.91 2.62
N GLU A 70 -0.56 -15.79 2.70
CA GLU A 70 0.44 -15.78 3.78
C GLU A 70 1.26 -14.48 3.79
N ALA A 71 1.70 -14.04 2.60
CA ALA A 71 2.40 -12.78 2.44
C ALA A 71 1.55 -11.59 2.90
N TYR A 72 0.30 -11.50 2.43
CA TYR A 72 -0.61 -10.43 2.81
C TYR A 72 -0.96 -10.45 4.31
N ALA A 73 -1.23 -11.62 4.88
CA ALA A 73 -1.53 -11.76 6.31
C ALA A 73 -0.40 -11.24 7.21
N THR A 74 0.85 -11.39 6.76
CA THR A 74 2.02 -10.89 7.48
C THR A 74 2.26 -9.40 7.26
N LEU A 75 2.13 -8.92 6.01
CA LEU A 75 2.49 -7.55 5.64
C LEU A 75 1.38 -6.51 5.88
N CYS A 76 0.12 -6.94 5.98
CA CYS A 76 -1.03 -6.06 6.22
C CYS A 76 -1.06 -5.49 7.64
N ASN A 77 -0.62 -6.27 8.64
CA ASN A 77 -0.54 -5.82 10.03
C ASN A 77 0.86 -5.23 10.31
N PRO A 78 0.96 -4.01 10.88
CA PRO A 78 2.22 -3.34 11.12
C PRO A 78 3.15 -4.09 12.08
N ASP A 79 2.62 -4.68 13.16
CA ASP A 79 3.41 -5.40 14.16
C ASP A 79 3.98 -6.70 13.60
N ARG A 80 3.15 -7.42 12.82
CA ARG A 80 3.56 -8.65 12.13
C ARG A 80 4.60 -8.35 11.05
N ARG A 81 4.40 -7.26 10.31
CA ARG A 81 5.35 -6.77 9.30
C ARG A 81 6.68 -6.41 9.94
N GLN A 82 6.68 -5.68 11.05
CA GLN A 82 7.91 -5.34 11.77
C GLN A 82 8.65 -6.59 12.27
N SER A 83 7.93 -7.55 12.84
CA SER A 83 8.51 -8.82 13.29
C SER A 83 9.09 -9.62 12.12
N TYR A 84 8.42 -9.59 10.96
CA TYR A 84 8.92 -10.21 9.74
C TYR A 84 10.17 -9.51 9.22
N ASP A 85 10.16 -8.19 9.15
CA ASP A 85 11.29 -7.35 8.72
C ASP A 85 12.53 -7.61 9.59
N GLN A 86 12.35 -7.72 10.92
CA GLN A 86 13.42 -8.11 11.84
C GLN A 86 13.97 -9.52 11.55
N LYS A 87 13.10 -10.50 11.30
CA LYS A 87 13.50 -11.89 10.99
C LYS A 87 14.33 -12.00 9.71
N ILE A 88 14.02 -11.19 8.70
CA ILE A 88 14.76 -11.17 7.43
C ILE A 88 15.99 -10.25 7.48
N GLY A 89 16.32 -9.68 8.64
CA GLY A 89 17.44 -8.73 8.80
C GLY A 89 17.20 -7.37 8.13
N TYR A 90 15.97 -7.07 7.74
CA TYR A 90 15.58 -5.80 7.13
C TYR A 90 15.26 -4.79 8.22
N SER A 91 16.30 -4.08 8.70
CA SER A 91 16.10 -2.98 9.65
C SER A 91 15.62 -1.73 8.92
N ARG A 92 14.31 -1.44 9.01
CA ARG A 92 13.73 -0.16 8.57
C ARG A 92 14.31 1.05 9.31
N TYR A 93 14.90 0.81 10.49
CA TYR A 93 15.50 1.83 11.34
C TYR A 93 16.82 2.40 10.81
N HIS A 94 17.49 1.75 9.85
CA HIS A 94 18.75 2.25 9.29
C HIS A 94 18.58 3.48 8.36
N LEU A 95 17.37 3.98 8.17
CA LEU A 95 17.09 5.18 7.36
C LEU A 95 16.91 6.47 8.19
N ILE A 96 17.03 6.40 9.52
CA ILE A 96 17.08 7.61 10.35
C ILE A 96 18.54 8.10 10.37
N GLN A 97 18.93 8.86 9.35
CA GLN A 97 20.07 9.74 9.50
C GLN A 97 19.62 10.91 10.38
N VAL A 98 20.14 10.99 11.60
CA VAL A 98 20.15 12.27 12.34
C VAL A 98 20.89 13.28 11.46
N PRO A 99 20.30 14.43 11.11
CA PRO A 99 20.93 15.36 10.18
C PRO A 99 22.14 16.02 10.85
N THR A 100 23.35 15.70 10.39
CA THR A 100 24.61 16.25 10.91
C THR A 100 24.95 17.62 10.29
N ASP A 101 23.99 18.45 9.92
CA ASP A 101 24.36 19.80 9.46
C ASP A 101 23.33 20.88 9.79
N LEU A 102 23.69 21.70 10.78
CA LEU A 102 22.99 22.90 11.21
C LEU A 102 23.44 24.16 10.43
N ASN A 103 24.25 24.03 9.37
CA ASN A 103 24.83 25.21 8.72
C ASN A 103 24.95 25.15 7.18
N GLN A 104 23.91 24.69 6.49
CA GLN A 104 23.87 24.74 5.02
C GLN A 104 22.72 25.64 4.53
N PRO A 105 23.01 26.70 3.73
CA PRO A 105 21.96 27.51 3.12
C PRO A 105 21.17 26.65 2.12
N TYR A 106 19.86 26.64 2.30
CA TYR A 106 18.89 25.83 1.55
C TYR A 106 18.92 26.18 0.06
N SER A 107 19.68 25.41 -0.73
CA SER A 107 19.53 25.37 -2.18
C SER A 107 18.44 24.35 -2.52
N LYS A 108 17.32 24.89 -2.96
CA LYS A 108 16.09 24.21 -3.35
C LYS A 108 16.38 23.33 -4.56
N ASN A 109 16.64 22.03 -4.36
CA ASN A 109 16.39 21.02 -5.39
C ASN A 109 16.31 19.60 -4.81
N ASN A 110 15.05 19.12 -4.77
CA ASN A 110 14.65 17.76 -5.10
C ASN A 110 15.23 16.61 -4.25
N ARG A 111 14.66 16.40 -3.05
CA ARG A 111 14.29 15.08 -2.49
C ARG A 111 13.61 15.23 -1.13
N SER A 112 12.85 14.19 -0.78
CA SER A 112 12.38 13.82 0.56
C SER A 112 10.94 14.22 0.90
N HIS A 113 10.03 13.27 0.65
CA HIS A 113 9.13 12.67 1.64
C HIS A 113 9.28 13.28 3.04
N SER A 114 8.70 14.44 3.25
CA SER A 114 8.31 14.87 4.59
C SER A 114 7.03 14.14 4.93
N SER A 115 7.10 13.36 6.01
CA SER A 115 5.93 12.95 6.77
C SER A 115 5.18 14.21 7.17
N SER A 116 4.12 14.52 6.44
CA SER A 116 3.14 15.52 6.85
C SER A 116 1.95 14.77 7.41
N ALA A 117 1.69 15.02 8.70
CA ALA A 117 0.46 14.70 9.38
C ALA A 117 -0.70 15.58 8.86
N TYR A 118 -1.08 15.42 7.58
CA TYR A 118 -2.21 16.11 6.99
C TYR A 118 -3.14 15.16 6.24
N LEU A 119 -4.42 15.35 6.51
CA LEU A 119 -5.58 14.70 5.93
C LEU A 119 -5.46 14.64 4.41
N ASP A 120 -5.21 13.44 3.87
CA ASP A 120 -5.46 13.15 2.47
C ASP A 120 -6.79 12.39 2.38
N PRO A 121 -7.92 13.07 2.10
CA PRO A 121 -9.22 12.42 1.99
C PRO A 121 -9.38 11.69 0.65
N THR A 122 -8.41 11.80 -0.27
CA THR A 122 -8.63 11.42 -1.67
C THR A 122 -8.40 9.92 -1.95
N ASP A 123 -7.84 9.18 -0.99
CA ASP A 123 -7.41 7.79 -1.22
C ASP A 123 -8.15 6.72 -0.41
N ARG A 124 -9.11 7.09 0.47
CA ARG A 124 -9.92 6.07 1.16
C ARG A 124 -11.19 5.77 0.34
N PRO A 125 -11.38 4.55 -0.17
CA PRO A 125 -12.66 4.19 -0.78
C PRO A 125 -13.75 4.38 0.28
N LEU A 126 -14.89 4.94 -0.13
CA LEU A 126 -16.02 5.18 0.77
C LEU A 126 -16.30 3.90 1.58
N SER A 127 -16.27 4.03 2.90
CA SER A 127 -16.60 2.96 3.82
C SER A 127 -17.99 2.44 3.48
N SER A 128 -18.23 1.14 3.68
CA SER A 128 -19.55 0.55 3.43
C SER A 128 -20.68 1.31 4.15
N GLY A 129 -20.39 1.90 5.32
CA GLY A 129 -21.32 2.78 6.04
C GLY A 129 -21.54 4.15 5.38
N GLU A 130 -20.53 4.73 4.74
CA GLU A 130 -20.63 6.00 4.01
C GLU A 130 -21.45 5.81 2.72
N VAL A 131 -21.23 4.72 1.98
CA VAL A 131 -22.03 4.35 0.80
C VAL A 131 -23.49 4.10 1.18
N PHE A 132 -23.73 3.36 2.27
CA PHE A 132 -25.07 3.13 2.79
C PHE A 132 -25.75 4.44 3.22
N SER A 133 -25.01 5.35 3.85
CA SER A 133 -25.54 6.67 4.26
C SER A 133 -25.91 7.54 3.05
N LEU A 134 -25.10 7.54 1.98
CA LEU A 134 -25.41 8.24 0.74
C LEU A 134 -26.66 7.68 0.05
N PHE A 135 -26.85 6.37 0.09
CA PHE A 135 -28.06 5.73 -0.43
C PHE A 135 -29.31 6.12 0.37
N LEU A 136 -29.24 6.11 1.71
CA LEU A 136 -30.34 6.55 2.57
C LEU A 136 -30.69 8.03 2.36
N MET A 137 -29.68 8.90 2.21
CA MET A 137 -29.89 10.32 1.89
C MET A 137 -30.57 10.51 0.52
N GLY A 138 -30.14 9.74 -0.50
CA GLY A 138 -30.80 9.76 -1.81
C GLY A 138 -32.25 9.31 -1.77
N LEU A 139 -32.53 8.18 -1.11
CA LEU A 139 -33.89 7.65 -0.98
C LEU A 139 -34.82 8.59 -0.21
N THR A 140 -34.33 9.20 0.87
CA THR A 140 -35.12 10.16 1.66
C THR A 140 -35.40 11.43 0.86
N PHE A 141 -34.42 11.97 0.14
CA PHE A 141 -34.61 13.14 -0.71
C PHE A 141 -35.63 12.88 -1.84
N ILE A 142 -35.52 11.73 -2.51
CA ILE A 142 -36.48 11.31 -3.55
C ILE A 142 -37.89 11.12 -2.95
N GLY A 143 -37.99 10.47 -1.79
CA GLY A 143 -39.26 10.28 -1.08
C GLY A 143 -39.92 11.60 -0.70
N CYS A 144 -39.15 12.58 -0.20
CA CYS A 144 -39.64 13.91 0.12
C CYS A 144 -40.13 14.67 -1.12
N ILE A 145 -39.42 14.58 -2.24
CA ILE A 145 -39.82 15.20 -3.51
C ILE A 145 -41.12 14.60 -4.03
N LEU A 146 -41.24 13.27 -4.04
CA LEU A 146 -42.46 12.58 -4.48
C LEU A 146 -43.65 12.93 -3.59
N LEU A 147 -43.45 12.98 -2.27
CA LEU A 147 -44.47 13.41 -1.32
C LEU A 147 -44.94 14.85 -1.59
N ALA A 148 -44.00 15.78 -1.83
CA ALA A 148 -44.31 17.17 -2.11
C ALA A 148 -45.09 17.34 -3.42
N ILE A 149 -44.70 16.63 -4.48
CA ILE A 149 -45.43 16.62 -5.76
C ILE A 149 -46.83 16.04 -5.58
N PHE A 150 -46.96 14.93 -4.85
CA PHE A 150 -48.26 14.31 -4.58
C PHE A 150 -49.19 15.24 -3.80
N ILE A 151 -48.68 15.91 -2.76
CA ILE A 151 -49.44 16.91 -2.00
C ILE A 151 -49.82 18.08 -2.91
N SER A 152 -48.92 18.55 -3.78
CA SER A 152 -49.19 19.62 -4.73
C SER A 152 -50.27 19.26 -5.75
N LEU A 153 -50.32 18.00 -6.21
CA LEU A 153 -51.32 17.51 -7.16
C LEU A 153 -52.67 17.20 -6.52
N THR A 154 -52.70 16.95 -5.22
CA THR A 154 -53.95 16.71 -4.46
C THR A 154 -54.54 17.99 -3.87
N ARG A 155 -53.75 19.07 -3.77
CA ARG A 155 -54.17 20.42 -3.34
C ARG A 155 -54.50 21.38 -4.49
N TYR A 156 -54.23 20.98 -5.73
CA TYR A 156 -54.64 21.67 -6.95
C TYR A 156 -55.92 21.03 -7.50
#